data_AF-A0A9W6K3T5-F1
#
_entry.id   AF-A0A9W6K3T5-F1
#
_cell.length_a   1.000
_cell.length_b   1.000
_cell.length_c   1.000
_cell.angle_alpha   90.00
_cell.angle_beta   90.00
_cell.angle_gamma   90.00
#
_symmetry.space_group_name_H-M   'P 1'
#
loop_
_entity.id
_entity.type
_entity.pdbx_description
1 polymer ?
#
loop_
_entity_poly.entity_id
_entity_poly.type
_entity_poly.pdbx_seq_one_letter_code
_entity_poly.pdbx_strand_id
1 'polypeptide(L)'
;MAKLRSPGQKRKLWIRSSMVVLAVLGLTAAYFIKGPAQVAAIQLAKHHNSAQATVASLDQAEEEYRGRKGRKKTRIVYSVSYAYDINDAHYTHEQPLTAGQYDALEGQDTVEVWYPEGKPDAAQPQLVVEHLANEPAGERVFDVATWFIPVVVVLNLLLTFLFGREPKGKLPEGFYTEKSWLDVEDDRLIVLDGNHLLSMSFDKKHRDQVQEIYQRGGLNGNYLEELLSKVETKRTLVDLSTVSKMTSEHYDDTIHLKYNVDGKDESLSLEFLSATVKAHALQRIARALPANLNMSVEKLTRLQAARVPLGVAVVSAGVAYYFLDHIWVVGLLGLLGLYALKVGAARLIDPTITTTFAAAPAAAKLAVNG
;
A
#
# COMPACT_ATOMS: atom_id res chain seq x y z
N MET A 1 -23.52 0.66 -22.55
CA MET A 1 -23.62 0.27 -21.13
C MET A 1 -22.41 0.82 -20.40
N ALA A 2 -22.54 1.19 -19.13
CA ALA A 2 -21.39 1.62 -18.32
C ALA A 2 -20.48 0.41 -18.03
N LYS A 3 -19.15 0.60 -18.17
CA LYS A 3 -18.14 -0.42 -17.89
C LYS A 3 -18.21 -0.89 -16.45
N LEU A 4 -18.42 -2.19 -16.24
CA LEU A 4 -18.47 -2.78 -14.91
C LEU A 4 -17.05 -2.92 -14.36
N ARG A 5 -16.83 -2.53 -13.10
CA ARG A 5 -15.52 -2.64 -12.44
C ARG A 5 -15.39 -3.93 -11.64
N SER A 6 -14.21 -4.56 -11.72
CA SER A 6 -13.90 -5.70 -10.86
C SER A 6 -13.95 -5.31 -9.39
N PRO A 7 -14.14 -6.25 -8.47
CA PRO A 7 -14.13 -5.93 -7.05
C PRO A 7 -12.78 -5.34 -6.57
N GLY A 8 -11.64 -5.79 -7.11
CA GLY A 8 -10.35 -5.18 -6.81
C GLY A 8 -10.20 -3.79 -7.42
N GLN A 9 -10.71 -3.54 -8.63
CA GLN A 9 -10.79 -2.18 -9.21
C GLN A 9 -11.62 -1.23 -8.31
N LYS A 10 -12.76 -1.70 -7.77
CA LYS A 10 -13.60 -0.92 -6.83
C LYS A 10 -12.86 -0.60 -5.53
N ARG A 11 -12.13 -1.56 -4.96
CA ARG A 11 -11.33 -1.34 -3.74
C ARG A 11 -10.14 -0.43 -3.97
N LYS A 12 -9.40 -0.61 -5.06
CA LYS A 12 -8.29 0.29 -5.45
C LYS A 12 -8.79 1.72 -5.60
N LEU A 13 -9.97 1.91 -6.19
CA LEU A 13 -10.63 3.22 -6.24
C LEU A 13 -10.96 3.75 -4.84
N TRP A 14 -11.57 2.93 -3.98
CA TRP A 14 -11.93 3.34 -2.62
C TRP A 14 -10.71 3.71 -1.77
N ILE A 15 -9.63 2.93 -1.84
CA ILE A 15 -8.34 3.22 -1.20
C ILE A 15 -7.81 4.56 -1.72
N ARG A 16 -7.72 4.74 -3.04
CA ARG A 16 -7.25 6.00 -3.64
C ARG A 16 -8.09 7.20 -3.19
N SER A 17 -9.42 7.06 -3.20
CA SER A 17 -10.34 8.13 -2.79
C SER A 17 -10.16 8.47 -1.31
N SER A 18 -10.04 7.46 -0.45
CA SER A 18 -9.79 7.64 0.98
C SER A 18 -8.45 8.33 1.25
N MET A 19 -7.42 8.01 0.47
CA MET A 19 -6.11 8.67 0.56
C MET A 19 -6.16 10.14 0.12
N VAL A 20 -6.95 10.47 -0.92
CA VAL A 20 -7.18 11.87 -1.31
C VAL A 20 -7.90 12.62 -0.21
N VAL A 21 -8.95 12.04 0.39
CA VAL A 21 -9.65 12.66 1.52
C VAL A 21 -8.70 12.85 2.71
N LEU A 22 -7.89 11.85 3.04
CA LEU A 22 -6.89 11.94 4.11
C LEU A 22 -5.86 13.05 3.85
N ALA A 23 -5.39 13.18 2.60
CA ALA A 23 -4.48 14.25 2.20
C ALA A 23 -5.13 15.63 2.41
N VAL A 24 -6.35 15.82 1.92
CA VAL A 24 -7.11 17.07 2.07
C VAL A 24 -7.32 17.40 3.55
N LEU A 25 -7.77 16.43 4.36
CA LEU A 25 -7.98 16.63 5.79
C LEU A 25 -6.69 16.97 6.54
N GLY A 26 -5.59 16.28 6.24
CA GLY A 26 -4.29 16.56 6.87
C GLY A 26 -3.74 17.94 6.52
N LEU A 27 -3.86 18.37 5.27
CA LEU A 27 -3.46 19.72 4.85
C LEU A 27 -4.40 20.79 5.42
N THR A 28 -5.70 20.51 5.51
CA THR A 28 -6.67 21.40 6.17
C THR A 28 -6.36 21.54 7.66
N ALA A 29 -5.99 20.46 8.33
CA ALA A 29 -5.53 20.50 9.71
C ALA A 29 -4.27 21.35 9.85
N ALA A 30 -3.29 21.23 8.94
CA ALA A 30 -2.10 22.10 8.93
C ALA A 30 -2.44 23.60 8.73
N TYR A 31 -3.48 23.88 7.94
CA TYR A 31 -3.96 25.24 7.73
C TYR A 31 -4.58 25.86 8.99
N PHE A 32 -5.42 25.10 9.72
CA PHE A 32 -6.17 25.65 10.86
C PHE A 32 -5.50 25.46 12.22
N ILE A 33 -4.73 24.38 12.40
CA ILE A 33 -4.12 24.05 13.70
C ILE A 33 -2.80 24.81 13.83
N LYS A 34 -2.70 25.64 14.86
CA LYS A 34 -1.47 26.34 15.23
C LYS A 34 -0.54 25.37 15.93
N GLY A 35 0.71 25.31 15.47
CA GLY A 35 1.74 24.51 16.11
C GLY A 35 2.06 25.03 17.52
N PRO A 36 2.64 24.20 18.40
CA PRO A 36 2.95 24.60 19.77
C PRO A 36 3.87 25.82 19.83
N ALA A 37 4.85 25.94 18.92
CA ALA A 37 5.73 27.11 18.82
C ALA A 37 4.98 28.39 18.46
N GLN A 38 4.05 28.34 17.50
CA GLN A 38 3.22 29.49 17.13
C GLN A 38 2.23 29.87 18.23
N VAL A 39 1.66 28.89 18.93
CA VAL A 39 0.80 29.17 20.10
C VAL A 39 1.60 29.85 21.21
N ALA A 40 2.82 29.38 21.49
CA ALA A 40 3.72 30.00 22.45
C ALA A 40 4.11 31.42 22.02
N ALA A 41 4.43 31.64 20.74
CA ALA A 41 4.74 32.96 20.20
C ALA A 41 3.53 33.92 20.29
N ILE A 42 2.31 33.47 20.01
CA ILE A 42 1.09 34.28 20.17
C ILE A 42 0.85 34.63 21.64
N GLN A 43 1.08 33.70 22.55
CA GLN A 43 0.95 33.96 23.98
C GLN A 43 1.99 34.98 24.46
N LEU A 44 3.24 34.83 24.03
CA LEU A 44 4.32 35.75 24.33
C LEU A 44 4.04 37.15 23.75
N ALA A 45 3.61 37.24 22.49
CA ALA A 45 3.24 38.51 21.87
C ALA A 45 2.09 39.23 22.61
N LYS A 46 1.18 38.49 23.27
CA LYS A 46 0.09 39.08 24.06
C LYS A 46 0.49 39.43 25.49
N HIS A 47 1.37 38.64 26.10
CA HIS A 47 1.76 38.73 27.49
C HIS A 47 3.28 38.54 27.59
N HIS A 48 4.02 39.64 27.46
CA HIS A 48 5.46 39.67 27.62
C HIS A 48 5.88 40.82 28.53
N ASN A 49 7.06 40.68 29.09
CA ASN A 49 7.89 41.80 29.47
C ASN A 49 8.93 42.02 28.37
N SER A 50 9.37 43.26 28.19
CA SER A 50 10.40 43.62 27.22
C SER A 50 11.69 44.07 27.90
N ALA A 51 12.81 43.84 27.22
CA ALA A 51 14.11 44.39 27.57
C ALA A 51 14.85 44.76 26.27
N GLN A 52 15.73 45.77 26.35
CA GLN A 52 16.62 46.08 25.24
C GLN A 52 17.87 45.20 25.38
N ALA A 53 18.15 44.40 24.36
CA ALA A 53 19.36 43.60 24.28
C ALA A 53 20.39 44.24 23.35
N THR A 54 21.66 44.12 23.69
CA THR A 54 22.78 44.46 22.81
C THR A 54 23.07 43.28 21.91
N VAL A 55 23.19 43.54 20.60
CA VAL A 55 23.58 42.53 19.62
C VAL A 55 25.08 42.30 19.75
N ALA A 56 25.47 41.10 20.15
CA ALA A 56 26.88 40.72 20.33
C ALA A 56 27.51 40.26 19.01
N SER A 57 26.76 39.48 18.22
CA SER A 57 27.16 39.07 16.87
C SER A 57 25.94 38.81 16.00
N LEU A 58 26.09 39.03 14.70
CA LEU A 58 25.16 38.62 13.68
C LEU A 58 25.95 37.75 12.69
N ASP A 59 25.66 36.45 12.69
CA ASP A 59 26.52 35.46 12.06
C ASP A 59 25.84 34.85 10.83
N GLN A 60 26.58 34.78 9.73
CA GLN A 60 26.21 34.06 8.51
C GLN A 60 27.25 32.96 8.27
N ALA A 61 26.85 31.71 8.42
CA ALA A 61 27.75 30.56 8.29
C ALA A 61 27.25 29.57 7.22
N GLU A 62 28.18 28.96 6.50
CA GLU A 62 27.90 27.84 5.61
C GLU A 62 28.01 26.53 6.41
N GLU A 63 26.87 25.89 6.69
CA GLU A 63 26.81 24.62 7.38
C GLU A 63 26.89 23.46 6.37
N GLU A 64 27.96 22.66 6.47
CA GLU A 64 28.08 21.39 5.75
C GLU A 64 27.24 20.30 6.41
N TYR A 65 26.34 19.68 5.65
CA TYR A 65 25.61 18.49 6.07
C TYR A 65 25.67 17.39 5.01
N ARG A 66 25.45 16.13 5.42
CA ARG A 66 25.37 15.00 4.48
C ARG A 66 23.92 14.66 4.20
N GLY A 67 23.53 14.69 2.93
CA GLY A 67 22.20 14.24 2.52
C GLY A 67 22.00 12.73 2.71
N ARG A 68 20.76 12.24 2.62
CA ARG A 68 20.40 10.79 2.72
C ARG A 68 21.21 9.86 1.80
N LYS A 69 21.83 10.37 0.73
CA LYS A 69 22.71 9.64 -0.21
C LYS A 69 24.20 9.79 0.10
N GLY A 70 24.56 10.31 1.28
CA GLY A 70 25.95 10.54 1.72
C GLY A 70 26.69 11.69 1.02
N ARG A 71 26.07 12.37 0.05
CA ARG A 71 26.65 13.52 -0.63
C ARG A 71 26.73 14.72 0.30
N LYS A 72 27.88 15.39 0.32
CA LYS A 72 28.04 16.69 0.96
C LYS A 72 27.09 17.69 0.32
N LYS A 73 26.38 18.43 1.15
CA LYS A 73 25.56 19.58 0.79
C LYS A 73 25.90 20.69 1.76
N THR A 74 25.76 21.92 1.30
CA THR A 74 25.89 23.09 2.14
C THR A 74 24.56 23.81 2.23
N ARG A 75 24.31 24.46 3.36
CA ARG A 75 23.22 25.43 3.53
C ARG A 75 23.78 26.64 4.26
N ILE A 76 23.27 27.82 3.91
CA ILE A 76 23.57 29.04 4.66
C ILE A 76 22.66 29.05 5.88
N VAL A 77 23.23 29.30 7.05
CA VAL A 77 22.54 29.45 8.33
C VAL A 77 22.83 30.84 8.85
N TYR A 78 21.77 31.50 9.34
CA TYR A 78 21.84 32.83 9.93
C TYR A 78 21.53 32.73 11.42
N SER A 79 22.27 33.42 12.28
CA SER A 79 21.98 33.51 13.71
C SER A 79 22.33 34.88 14.28
N VAL A 80 21.72 35.20 15.42
CA VAL A 80 22.05 36.38 16.21
C VAL A 80 22.40 35.96 17.63
N SER A 81 23.50 36.48 18.14
CA SER A 81 23.86 36.41 19.55
C SER A 81 23.56 37.75 20.21
N TYR A 82 22.85 37.75 21.31
CA TYR A 82 22.44 38.97 22.01
C TYR A 82 22.52 38.80 23.52
N ALA A 83 22.72 39.91 24.22
CA ALA A 83 22.84 39.94 25.67
C ALA A 83 22.05 41.11 26.27
N TYR A 84 21.50 40.90 27.47
CA TYR A 84 20.73 41.91 28.19
C TYR A 84 20.81 41.68 29.70
N ASP A 85 20.52 42.73 30.47
CA ASP A 85 20.55 42.72 31.93
C ASP A 85 19.15 42.96 32.51
N ILE A 86 18.72 42.11 33.44
CA ILE A 86 17.46 42.26 34.18
C ILE A 86 17.74 42.01 35.66
N ASN A 87 17.39 42.95 36.54
CA ASN A 87 17.55 42.83 38.00
C ASN A 87 18.97 42.37 38.41
N ASP A 88 20.01 43.01 37.85
CA ASP A 88 21.43 42.71 38.07
C ASP A 88 21.90 41.31 37.61
N ALA A 89 21.08 40.59 36.84
CA ALA A 89 21.45 39.33 36.20
C ALA A 89 21.68 39.51 34.69
N HIS A 90 22.81 38.99 34.21
CA HIS A 90 23.22 39.04 32.80
C HIS A 90 22.77 37.77 32.07
N TYR A 91 22.12 37.95 30.93
CA TYR A 91 21.64 36.86 30.07
C TYR A 91 22.28 36.95 28.70
N THR A 92 22.60 35.78 28.12
CA THR A 92 23.14 35.69 26.77
C THR A 92 22.44 34.56 26.03
N HIS A 93 22.01 34.84 24.81
CA HIS A 93 21.29 33.88 23.98
C HIS A 93 21.82 33.92 22.55
N GLU A 94 21.75 32.77 21.89
CA GLU A 94 21.92 32.63 20.46
C GLU A 94 20.59 32.17 19.87
N GLN A 95 20.14 32.84 18.81
CA GLN A 95 18.88 32.53 18.14
C GLN A 95 19.09 32.32 16.64
N PRO A 96 18.68 31.18 16.07
CA PRO A 96 18.67 31.01 14.63
C PRO A 96 17.63 31.94 13.98
N LEU A 97 18.01 32.49 12.82
CA LEU A 97 17.24 33.44 12.03
C LEU A 97 16.97 32.89 10.63
N THR A 98 15.90 33.40 10.00
CA THR A 98 15.71 33.33 8.56
C THR A 98 16.52 34.42 7.86
N ALA A 99 16.76 34.29 6.55
CA ALA A 99 17.50 35.30 5.77
C ALA A 99 16.88 36.70 5.90
N GLY A 100 15.55 36.82 5.78
CA GLY A 100 14.88 38.12 5.91
C GLY A 100 14.96 38.73 7.31
N GLN A 101 15.07 37.90 8.36
CA GLN A 101 15.24 38.37 9.74
C GLN A 101 16.68 38.84 9.99
N TYR A 102 17.66 38.16 9.39
CA TYR A 102 19.06 38.59 9.40
C TYR A 102 19.21 39.96 8.73
N ASP A 103 18.66 40.11 7.53
CA ASP A 103 18.71 41.37 6.77
C ASP A 103 18.04 42.52 7.54
N ALA A 104 17.00 42.24 8.33
CA ALA A 104 16.32 43.24 9.16
C ALA A 104 17.15 43.71 10.38
N LEU A 105 18.05 42.87 10.87
CA LEU A 105 18.95 43.16 12.00
C LEU A 105 20.31 43.71 11.56
N GLU A 106 20.63 43.64 10.27
CA GLU A 106 21.89 44.14 9.75
C GLU A 106 22.05 45.64 10.06
N GLY A 107 23.14 45.98 10.75
CA GLY A 107 23.44 47.37 11.16
C GLY A 107 22.70 47.86 12.41
N GLN A 108 22.00 46.99 13.14
CA GLN A 108 21.42 47.31 14.44
C GLN A 108 22.31 46.85 15.59
N ASP A 109 22.70 47.77 16.48
CA ASP A 109 23.50 47.47 17.67
C ASP A 109 22.66 46.92 18.84
N THR A 110 21.34 47.06 18.76
CA THR A 110 20.41 46.63 19.80
C THR A 110 19.15 46.03 19.21
N VAL A 111 18.57 45.05 19.91
CA VAL A 111 17.32 44.38 19.53
C VAL A 111 16.40 44.31 20.74
N GLU A 112 15.11 44.56 20.54
CA GLU A 112 14.11 44.34 21.59
C GLU A 112 13.85 42.85 21.76
N VAL A 113 13.90 42.37 23.01
CA VAL A 113 13.63 40.97 23.35
C VAL A 113 12.42 40.87 24.25
N TRP A 114 11.58 39.86 23.99
CA TRP A 114 10.37 39.57 24.74
C TRP A 114 10.53 38.29 25.53
N TYR A 115 10.10 38.30 26.79
CA TYR A 115 10.16 37.14 27.67
C TYR A 115 8.90 37.02 28.53
N PRO A 116 8.50 35.79 28.92
CA PRO A 116 7.38 35.57 29.84
C PRO A 116 7.67 36.12 31.24
N GLU A 117 6.62 36.51 31.96
CA GLU A 117 6.75 36.96 33.35
C GLU A 117 7.47 35.93 34.22
N GLY A 118 8.51 36.37 34.95
CA GLY A 118 9.32 35.52 35.81
C GLY A 118 10.27 34.55 35.10
N LYS A 119 10.39 34.61 33.76
CA LYS A 119 11.28 33.75 32.96
C LYS A 119 12.12 34.55 31.95
N PRO A 120 13.04 35.41 32.43
CA PRO A 120 13.92 36.17 31.55
C PRO A 120 14.77 35.25 30.65
N ASP A 121 15.21 34.10 31.15
CA ASP A 121 15.98 33.07 30.42
C ASP A 121 15.28 32.47 29.18
N ALA A 122 13.99 32.73 28.98
CA ALA A 122 13.24 32.31 27.80
C ALA A 122 13.03 33.45 26.78
N ALA A 123 13.84 34.52 26.85
CA ALA A 123 13.76 35.65 25.95
C ALA A 123 13.96 35.25 24.48
N GLN A 124 13.22 35.90 23.59
CA GLN A 124 13.37 35.79 22.15
C GLN A 124 13.31 37.18 21.52
N PRO A 125 14.04 37.45 20.41
CA PRO A 125 13.94 38.71 19.70
C PRO A 125 12.49 38.97 19.23
N GLN A 126 12.00 40.19 19.42
CA GLN A 126 10.63 40.58 19.04
C GLN A 126 10.28 40.17 17.61
N LEU A 127 11.16 40.45 16.65
CA LEU A 127 10.92 40.15 15.24
C LEU A 127 10.71 38.64 14.98
N VAL A 128 11.35 37.77 15.77
CA VAL A 128 11.21 36.32 15.65
C VAL A 128 9.85 35.89 16.19
N VAL A 129 9.46 36.43 17.35
CA VAL A 129 8.16 36.16 17.97
C VAL A 129 7.01 36.67 17.11
N GLU A 130 7.12 37.89 16.59
CA GLU A 130 6.10 38.50 15.73
C GLU A 130 5.95 37.74 14.40
N HIS A 131 7.06 37.34 13.78
CA HIS A 131 7.02 36.55 12.55
C HIS A 131 6.32 35.20 12.79
N LEU A 132 6.68 34.47 13.85
CA LEU A 132 6.03 33.20 14.21
C LEU A 132 4.55 33.39 14.58
N ALA A 133 4.22 34.46 15.33
CA ALA A 133 2.85 34.74 15.75
C ALA A 133 1.94 35.07 14.56
N ASN A 134 2.48 35.74 13.54
CA ASN A 134 1.78 36.18 12.34
C ASN A 134 1.99 35.27 11.12
N GLU A 135 2.70 34.16 11.26
CA GLU A 135 3.02 33.24 10.18
C GLU A 135 1.74 32.83 9.40
N PRO A 136 1.68 33.10 8.09
CA PRO A 136 0.49 32.85 7.31
C PRO A 136 0.21 31.35 7.24
N ALA A 137 -1.07 30.98 7.32
CA ALA A 137 -1.50 29.59 7.28
C ALA A 137 -1.06 28.83 6.02
N GLY A 138 -0.73 29.54 4.93
CA GLY A 138 -0.22 28.95 3.69
C GLY A 138 1.18 28.33 3.82
N GLU A 139 2.11 28.99 4.51
CA GLU A 139 3.50 28.52 4.66
C GLU A 139 3.55 27.18 5.40
N ARG A 140 2.77 27.07 6.48
CA ARG A 140 2.60 25.83 7.25
C ARG A 140 2.04 24.67 6.44
N VAL A 141 1.11 24.95 5.51
CA VAL A 141 0.57 23.92 4.60
C VAL A 141 1.65 23.42 3.66
N PHE A 142 2.49 24.31 3.12
CA PHE A 142 3.59 23.90 2.25
C PHE A 142 4.60 23.04 2.99
N ASP A 143 5.01 23.44 4.19
CA ASP A 143 5.96 22.67 5.00
C ASP A 143 5.42 21.27 5.32
N VAL A 144 4.16 21.17 5.75
CA VAL A 144 3.54 19.86 6.02
C VAL A 144 3.39 19.03 4.75
N ALA A 145 3.01 19.66 3.63
CA ALA A 145 2.81 18.97 2.37
C ALA A 145 4.08 18.26 1.87
N THR A 146 5.26 18.84 2.08
CA THR A 146 6.55 18.28 1.60
C THR A 146 6.83 16.86 2.12
N TRP A 147 6.41 16.54 3.34
CA TRP A 147 6.62 15.22 3.94
C TRP A 147 5.34 14.38 4.00
N PHE A 148 4.18 15.01 4.20
CA PHE A 148 2.91 14.30 4.39
C PHE A 148 2.38 13.67 3.09
N ILE A 149 2.45 14.39 1.96
CA ILE A 149 1.99 13.87 0.67
C ILE A 149 2.75 12.59 0.27
N PRO A 150 4.11 12.55 0.34
CA PRO A 150 4.85 11.31 0.13
C PRO A 150 4.40 10.15 1.02
N VAL A 151 4.12 10.41 2.31
CA VAL A 151 3.64 9.37 3.24
C VAL A 151 2.29 8.81 2.81
N VAL A 152 1.35 9.67 2.41
CA VAL A 152 0.03 9.25 1.92
C VAL A 152 0.15 8.43 0.63
N VAL A 153 1.07 8.79 -0.28
CA VAL A 153 1.34 8.02 -1.51
C VAL A 153 1.89 6.63 -1.18
N VAL A 154 2.86 6.54 -0.27
CA VAL A 154 3.41 5.25 0.18
C VAL A 154 2.33 4.41 0.84
N LEU A 155 1.51 5.00 1.70
CA LEU A 155 0.39 4.32 2.33
C LEU A 155 -0.63 3.80 1.31
N ASN A 156 -0.93 4.58 0.27
CA ASN A 156 -1.79 4.15 -0.83
C ASN A 156 -1.26 2.89 -1.52
N LEU A 157 0.04 2.88 -1.87
CA LEU A 157 0.68 1.73 -2.51
C LEU A 157 0.61 0.49 -1.62
N LEU A 158 0.90 0.65 -0.32
CA LEU A 158 0.85 -0.44 0.66
C LEU A 158 -0.56 -0.98 0.85
N LEU A 159 -1.55 -0.10 1.04
CA LEU A 159 -2.95 -0.52 1.17
C LEU A 159 -3.47 -1.17 -0.11
N THR A 160 -3.10 -0.65 -1.27
CA THR A 160 -3.44 -1.26 -2.57
C THR A 160 -2.83 -2.65 -2.71
N PHE A 161 -1.60 -2.85 -2.27
CA PHE A 161 -0.95 -4.16 -2.29
C PHE A 161 -1.63 -5.16 -1.34
N LEU A 162 -1.92 -4.75 -0.09
CA LEU A 162 -2.44 -5.65 0.95
C LEU A 162 -3.96 -5.91 0.87
N PHE A 163 -4.71 -4.93 0.38
CA PHE A 163 -6.18 -4.93 0.39
C PHE A 163 -6.82 -4.73 -0.99
N GLY A 164 -6.03 -4.42 -2.02
CA GLY A 164 -6.53 -4.22 -3.38
C GLY A 164 -7.01 -5.50 -4.06
N ARG A 165 -6.61 -6.68 -3.58
CA ARG A 165 -7.15 -7.99 -4.01
C ARG A 165 -8.19 -8.51 -3.01
N GLU A 166 -9.27 -9.12 -3.51
CA GLU A 166 -10.00 -10.11 -2.69
C GLU A 166 -11.24 -9.75 -1.85
N PRO A 167 -12.45 -9.50 -2.37
CA PRO A 167 -13.67 -9.87 -1.64
C PRO A 167 -14.08 -11.29 -1.99
N LYS A 168 -13.98 -12.19 -1.01
CA LYS A 168 -14.52 -13.55 -1.09
C LYS A 168 -16.05 -13.49 -1.15
N GLY A 169 -16.68 -14.33 -1.97
CA GLY A 169 -18.08 -14.72 -1.79
C GLY A 169 -19.12 -14.15 -2.76
N LYS A 170 -18.75 -13.42 -3.80
CA LYS A 170 -19.69 -13.03 -4.88
C LYS A 170 -19.03 -13.15 -6.25
N LEU A 171 -19.75 -13.74 -7.20
CA LEU A 171 -19.35 -13.75 -8.60
C LEU A 171 -19.47 -12.32 -9.17
N PRO A 172 -18.39 -11.74 -9.71
CA PRO A 172 -18.41 -10.39 -10.25
C PRO A 172 -19.07 -10.36 -11.62
N GLU A 173 -20.24 -9.73 -11.71
CA GLU A 173 -20.98 -9.54 -12.96
C GLU A 173 -20.11 -8.95 -14.07
N GLY A 174 -20.22 -9.52 -15.28
CA GLY A 174 -19.47 -9.08 -16.46
C GLY A 174 -18.02 -9.57 -16.54
N PHE A 175 -17.58 -10.44 -15.63
CA PHE A 175 -16.23 -11.06 -15.66
C PHE A 175 -16.25 -12.58 -15.78
N TYR A 176 -17.44 -13.16 -15.97
CA TYR A 176 -17.60 -14.58 -16.20
C TYR A 176 -18.82 -14.84 -17.10
N THR A 177 -18.79 -15.98 -17.75
CA THR A 177 -19.92 -16.64 -18.40
C THR A 177 -19.97 -18.10 -17.95
N GLU A 178 -20.88 -18.89 -18.54
CA GLU A 178 -20.95 -20.34 -18.34
C GLU A 178 -19.66 -21.08 -18.76
N LYS A 179 -18.92 -20.51 -19.71
CA LYS A 179 -17.78 -21.16 -20.39
C LYS A 179 -16.54 -20.28 -20.46
N SER A 180 -16.54 -19.08 -19.87
CA SER A 180 -15.38 -18.21 -19.92
C SER A 180 -15.24 -17.34 -18.69
N TRP A 181 -14.00 -16.97 -18.38
CA TRP A 181 -13.65 -16.21 -17.18
C TRP A 181 -12.58 -15.20 -17.52
N LEU A 182 -12.88 -13.92 -17.30
CA LEU A 182 -11.97 -12.82 -17.54
C LEU A 182 -11.33 -12.38 -16.23
N ASP A 183 -10.01 -12.50 -16.17
CA ASP A 183 -9.19 -11.90 -15.14
C ASP A 183 -8.51 -10.63 -15.66
N VAL A 184 -9.13 -9.49 -15.37
CA VAL A 184 -8.56 -8.18 -15.71
C VAL A 184 -7.47 -7.73 -14.76
N GLU A 185 -7.21 -8.43 -13.65
CA GLU A 185 -6.17 -8.05 -12.72
C GLU A 185 -4.82 -8.60 -13.15
N ASP A 186 -4.82 -9.85 -13.60
CA ASP A 186 -3.64 -10.58 -14.09
C ASP A 186 -3.58 -10.72 -15.62
N ASP A 187 -4.42 -9.97 -16.34
CA ASP A 187 -4.43 -9.85 -17.80
C ASP A 187 -4.62 -11.20 -18.53
N ARG A 188 -5.53 -12.03 -18.01
CA ARG A 188 -5.84 -13.36 -18.55
C ARG A 188 -7.31 -13.55 -18.89
N LEU A 189 -7.56 -14.39 -19.88
CA LEU A 189 -8.88 -14.84 -20.28
C LEU A 189 -8.83 -16.36 -20.48
N ILE A 190 -9.71 -17.07 -19.78
CA ILE A 190 -9.86 -18.52 -19.88
C ILE A 190 -11.19 -18.81 -20.57
N VAL A 191 -11.19 -19.72 -21.55
CA VAL A 191 -12.37 -20.15 -22.29
C VAL A 191 -12.40 -21.68 -22.33
N LEU A 192 -13.55 -22.25 -22.01
CA LEU A 192 -13.86 -23.67 -22.12
C LEU A 192 -14.73 -23.89 -23.35
N ASP A 193 -14.14 -24.49 -24.39
CA ASP A 193 -14.84 -24.83 -25.63
C ASP A 193 -14.89 -26.34 -25.81
N GLY A 194 -16.03 -26.94 -25.43
CA GLY A 194 -16.21 -28.38 -25.45
C GLY A 194 -15.18 -29.09 -24.56
N ASN A 195 -14.30 -29.87 -25.18
CA ASN A 195 -13.21 -30.58 -24.51
C ASN A 195 -11.88 -29.80 -24.48
N HIS A 196 -11.85 -28.58 -25.01
CA HIS A 196 -10.64 -27.78 -25.06
C HIS A 196 -10.72 -26.64 -24.06
N LEU A 197 -9.61 -26.42 -23.37
CA LEU A 197 -9.40 -25.27 -22.51
C LEU A 197 -8.38 -24.33 -23.15
N LEU A 198 -8.84 -23.12 -23.47
CA LEU A 198 -8.01 -22.06 -24.02
C LEU A 198 -7.67 -21.07 -22.90
N SER A 199 -6.39 -20.93 -22.60
CA SER A 199 -5.84 -19.88 -21.75
C SER A 199 -5.18 -18.82 -22.62
N MET A 200 -5.59 -17.57 -22.49
CA MET A 200 -5.02 -16.43 -23.20
C MET A 200 -4.48 -15.41 -22.22
N SER A 201 -3.30 -14.86 -22.52
CA SER A 201 -2.78 -13.67 -21.85
C SER A 201 -2.69 -12.51 -22.85
N PHE A 202 -2.98 -11.30 -22.38
CA PHE A 202 -2.94 -10.06 -23.15
C PHE A 202 -2.06 -9.01 -22.47
N ASP A 203 -1.62 -7.99 -23.21
CA ASP A 203 -0.87 -6.88 -22.62
C ASP A 203 -1.80 -6.00 -21.75
N LYS A 204 -1.31 -5.59 -20.59
CA LYS A 204 -1.95 -4.64 -19.68
C LYS A 204 -2.47 -3.37 -20.37
N LYS A 205 -1.81 -2.91 -21.44
CA LYS A 205 -2.26 -1.75 -22.25
C LYS A 205 -3.62 -1.98 -22.90
N HIS A 206 -3.95 -3.22 -23.24
CA HIS A 206 -5.22 -3.59 -23.86
C HIS A 206 -6.27 -4.05 -22.84
N ARG A 207 -5.95 -4.10 -21.54
CA ARG A 207 -6.87 -4.53 -20.47
C ARG A 207 -8.23 -3.84 -20.55
N ASP A 208 -8.22 -2.53 -20.76
CA ASP A 208 -9.46 -1.76 -20.79
C ASP A 208 -10.33 -2.10 -22.01
N GLN A 209 -9.70 -2.34 -23.15
CA GLN A 209 -10.32 -2.72 -24.41
C GLN A 209 -10.84 -4.16 -24.35
N VAL A 210 -10.05 -5.10 -23.83
CA VAL A 210 -10.44 -6.50 -23.61
C VAL A 210 -11.65 -6.58 -22.69
N GLN A 211 -11.62 -5.85 -21.57
CA GLN A 211 -12.74 -5.79 -20.62
C GLN A 211 -14.01 -5.26 -21.28
N GLU A 212 -13.90 -4.23 -22.13
CA GLU A 212 -15.05 -3.69 -22.84
C GLU A 212 -15.64 -4.67 -23.86
N ILE A 213 -14.80 -5.28 -24.70
CA ILE A 213 -15.21 -6.28 -25.70
C ILE A 213 -15.87 -7.47 -25.00
N TYR A 214 -15.24 -7.98 -23.94
CA TYR A 214 -15.75 -9.10 -23.16
C TYR A 214 -17.07 -8.74 -22.46
N GLN A 215 -17.20 -7.57 -21.84
CA GLN A 215 -18.44 -7.20 -21.16
C GLN A 215 -19.60 -6.95 -22.13
N ARG A 216 -19.30 -6.52 -23.37
CA ARG A 216 -20.31 -6.32 -24.41
C ARG A 216 -20.78 -7.64 -25.03
N GLY A 217 -19.85 -8.53 -25.38
CA GLY A 217 -20.18 -9.79 -26.07
C GLY A 217 -20.32 -11.00 -25.14
N GLY A 218 -19.72 -10.99 -23.96
CA GLY A 218 -19.87 -12.04 -22.94
C GLY A 218 -21.26 -12.12 -22.33
N LEU A 219 -22.11 -11.10 -22.53
CA LEU A 219 -23.53 -11.16 -22.15
C LEU A 219 -24.42 -11.75 -23.25
N ASN A 220 -24.04 -11.69 -24.55
CA ASN A 220 -24.96 -11.98 -25.68
C ASN A 220 -24.33 -12.39 -27.06
N GLY A 221 -23.02 -12.68 -27.21
CA GLY A 221 -22.46 -12.98 -28.55
C GLY A 221 -20.95 -13.30 -28.68
N ASN A 222 -20.49 -13.40 -29.94
CA ASN A 222 -19.19 -13.91 -30.39
C ASN A 222 -17.99 -12.97 -30.07
N TYR A 223 -17.73 -12.70 -28.79
CA TYR A 223 -16.67 -11.76 -28.34
C TYR A 223 -15.25 -12.25 -28.64
N LEU A 224 -15.06 -13.56 -28.77
CA LEU A 224 -13.74 -14.16 -28.88
C LEU A 224 -13.06 -13.76 -30.19
N GLU A 225 -13.75 -13.90 -31.33
CA GLU A 225 -13.24 -13.50 -32.65
C GLU A 225 -12.87 -12.02 -32.68
N GLU A 226 -13.73 -11.16 -32.12
CA GLU A 226 -13.46 -9.74 -32.04
C GLU A 226 -12.20 -9.46 -31.21
N LEU A 227 -12.05 -10.10 -30.05
CA LEU A 227 -10.89 -9.95 -29.18
C LEU A 227 -9.62 -10.41 -29.91
N LEU A 228 -9.65 -11.57 -30.56
CA LEU A 228 -8.51 -12.12 -31.29
C LEU A 228 -8.11 -11.25 -32.50
N SER A 229 -9.06 -10.53 -33.09
CA SER A 229 -8.79 -9.59 -34.21
C SER A 229 -8.21 -8.24 -33.77
N LYS A 230 -8.45 -7.83 -32.51
CA LYS A 230 -8.09 -6.50 -32.01
C LYS A 230 -6.94 -6.48 -31.02
N VAL A 231 -6.65 -7.61 -30.38
CA VAL A 231 -5.67 -7.70 -29.30
C VAL A 231 -4.76 -8.90 -29.56
N GLU A 232 -3.46 -8.63 -29.61
CA GLU A 232 -2.46 -9.68 -29.65
C GLU A 232 -2.49 -10.47 -28.33
N THR A 233 -2.55 -11.79 -28.45
CA THR A 233 -2.71 -12.70 -27.31
C THR A 233 -1.73 -13.86 -27.41
N LYS A 234 -1.09 -14.21 -26.29
CA LYS A 234 -0.37 -15.49 -26.18
C LYS A 234 -1.36 -16.54 -25.72
N ARG A 235 -1.40 -17.67 -26.41
CA ARG A 235 -2.45 -18.68 -26.28
C ARG A 235 -1.85 -20.02 -25.92
N THR A 236 -2.50 -20.71 -24.97
CA THR A 236 -2.22 -22.09 -24.63
C THR A 236 -3.54 -22.84 -24.74
N LEU A 237 -3.58 -23.82 -25.65
CA LEU A 237 -4.73 -24.70 -25.83
C LEU A 237 -4.40 -26.05 -25.18
N VAL A 238 -5.27 -26.51 -24.29
CA VAL A 238 -5.15 -27.80 -23.61
C VAL A 238 -6.36 -28.64 -23.99
N ASP A 239 -6.12 -29.84 -24.53
CA ASP A 239 -7.17 -30.84 -24.65
C ASP A 239 -7.38 -31.48 -23.26
N LEU A 240 -8.60 -31.36 -22.73
CA LEU A 240 -8.94 -31.90 -21.42
C LEU A 240 -8.84 -33.43 -21.40
N SER A 241 -8.90 -34.11 -22.55
CA SER A 241 -8.72 -35.56 -22.65
C SER A 241 -7.34 -36.02 -22.15
N THR A 242 -6.32 -35.16 -22.28
CA THR A 242 -4.92 -35.47 -21.92
C THR A 242 -4.55 -35.03 -20.51
N VAL A 243 -5.49 -34.44 -19.75
CA VAL A 243 -5.26 -34.02 -18.37
C VAL A 243 -5.09 -35.24 -17.47
N SER A 244 -3.96 -35.31 -16.78
CA SER A 244 -3.62 -36.38 -15.84
C SER A 244 -3.88 -35.99 -14.38
N LYS A 245 -3.80 -34.69 -14.06
CA LYS A 245 -4.07 -34.17 -12.72
C LYS A 245 -4.60 -32.74 -12.76
N MET A 246 -5.60 -32.43 -11.94
CA MET A 246 -6.05 -31.06 -11.66
C MET A 246 -6.07 -30.82 -10.14
N THR A 247 -5.53 -29.68 -9.68
CA THR A 247 -5.48 -29.33 -8.26
C THR A 247 -5.99 -27.90 -8.05
N SER A 248 -6.78 -27.68 -7.02
CA SER A 248 -7.28 -26.34 -6.65
C SER A 248 -7.41 -26.21 -5.14
N GLU A 249 -6.86 -25.14 -4.57
CA GLU A 249 -7.02 -24.81 -3.16
C GLU A 249 -8.09 -23.74 -2.97
N HIS A 250 -8.94 -23.86 -1.95
CA HIS A 250 -10.09 -22.98 -1.70
C HIS A 250 -9.74 -21.50 -1.66
N TYR A 251 -8.61 -21.16 -1.04
CA TYR A 251 -8.18 -19.77 -0.85
C TYR A 251 -7.27 -19.21 -1.92
N ASP A 252 -6.83 -20.06 -2.83
CA ASP A 252 -6.12 -19.65 -4.03
C ASP A 252 -7.15 -19.21 -5.08
N ASP A 253 -6.75 -18.31 -5.96
CA ASP A 253 -7.50 -17.92 -7.12
C ASP A 253 -7.09 -18.75 -8.35
N THR A 254 -6.21 -19.73 -8.17
CA THR A 254 -5.61 -20.52 -9.24
C THR A 254 -6.09 -21.98 -9.31
N ILE A 255 -6.15 -22.55 -10.52
CA ILE A 255 -6.27 -24.00 -10.76
C ILE A 255 -4.99 -24.48 -11.47
N HIS A 256 -4.37 -25.53 -10.95
CA HIS A 256 -3.20 -26.15 -11.57
C HIS A 256 -3.59 -27.40 -12.34
N LEU A 257 -3.20 -27.45 -13.61
CA LEU A 257 -3.39 -28.59 -14.50
C LEU A 257 -2.04 -29.23 -14.82
N LYS A 258 -2.02 -30.56 -14.84
CA LYS A 258 -0.97 -31.36 -15.50
C LYS A 258 -1.61 -32.12 -16.65
N TYR A 259 -1.01 -32.05 -17.82
CA TYR A 259 -1.54 -32.63 -19.04
C TYR A 259 -0.40 -33.14 -19.92
N ASN A 260 -0.70 -34.12 -20.76
CA ASN A 260 0.29 -34.70 -21.66
C ASN A 260 0.11 -34.12 -23.07
N VAL A 261 1.20 -33.70 -23.70
CA VAL A 261 1.25 -33.31 -25.11
C VAL A 261 2.41 -34.06 -25.76
N ASP A 262 2.11 -34.86 -26.78
CA ASP A 262 3.11 -35.62 -27.54
C ASP A 262 4.06 -36.45 -26.66
N GLY A 263 3.52 -37.05 -25.58
CA GLY A 263 4.30 -37.87 -24.64
C GLY A 263 5.08 -37.08 -23.58
N LYS A 264 4.97 -35.75 -23.54
CA LYS A 264 5.59 -34.89 -22.53
C LYS A 264 4.56 -34.36 -21.55
N ASP A 265 4.89 -34.46 -20.27
CA ASP A 265 4.08 -33.89 -19.20
C ASP A 265 4.35 -32.39 -19.08
N GLU A 266 3.30 -31.60 -19.30
CA GLU A 266 3.29 -30.15 -19.17
C GLU A 266 2.42 -29.73 -17.98
N SER A 267 2.61 -28.49 -17.52
CA SER A 267 1.79 -27.92 -16.46
C SER A 267 1.30 -26.52 -16.81
N LEU A 268 0.03 -26.25 -16.53
CA LEU A 268 -0.60 -24.96 -16.75
C LEU A 268 -1.24 -24.45 -15.47
N SER A 269 -0.99 -23.18 -15.17
CA SER A 269 -1.62 -22.45 -14.08
C SER A 269 -2.72 -21.55 -14.65
N LEU A 270 -3.96 -21.78 -14.24
CA LEU A 270 -5.12 -21.00 -14.61
C LEU A 270 -5.44 -20.02 -13.48
N GLU A 271 -5.16 -18.75 -13.70
CA GLU A 271 -5.45 -17.68 -12.75
C GLU A 271 -6.85 -17.11 -13.01
N PHE A 272 -7.63 -16.90 -11.95
CA PHE A 272 -8.97 -16.35 -12.04
C PHE A 272 -9.09 -15.09 -11.20
N LEU A 273 -10.02 -14.21 -11.58
CA LEU A 273 -10.27 -12.96 -10.86
C LEU A 273 -10.60 -13.14 -9.37
N SER A 274 -11.13 -14.32 -8.99
CA SER A 274 -11.31 -14.67 -7.58
C SER A 274 -11.44 -16.14 -7.28
N ALA A 275 -11.24 -16.50 -6.01
CA ALA A 275 -11.53 -17.84 -5.50
C ALA A 275 -12.98 -18.28 -5.79
N THR A 276 -13.94 -17.36 -5.80
CA THR A 276 -15.35 -17.64 -6.14
C THR A 276 -15.54 -17.88 -7.64
N VAL A 277 -14.89 -17.08 -8.50
CA VAL A 277 -14.89 -17.28 -9.96
C VAL A 277 -14.21 -18.60 -10.32
N LYS A 278 -13.08 -18.89 -9.69
CA LYS A 278 -12.37 -20.17 -9.77
C LYS A 278 -13.26 -21.33 -9.36
N ALA A 279 -14.00 -21.23 -8.25
CA ALA A 279 -14.92 -22.29 -7.82
C ALA A 279 -16.01 -22.56 -8.88
N HIS A 280 -16.56 -21.51 -9.50
CA HIS A 280 -17.49 -21.64 -10.61
C HIS A 280 -16.82 -22.30 -11.83
N ALA A 281 -15.61 -21.87 -12.20
CA ALA A 281 -14.87 -22.46 -13.32
C ALA A 281 -14.51 -23.93 -13.08
N LEU A 282 -14.05 -24.27 -11.88
CA LEU A 282 -13.72 -25.62 -11.44
C LEU A 282 -14.90 -26.58 -11.66
N GLN A 283 -16.11 -26.18 -11.28
CA GLN A 283 -17.31 -27.00 -11.50
C GLN A 283 -17.61 -27.26 -12.98
N ARG A 284 -17.27 -26.32 -13.87
CA ARG A 284 -17.50 -26.45 -15.32
C ARG A 284 -16.42 -27.29 -15.98
N ILE A 285 -15.15 -27.01 -15.67
CA ILE A 285 -14.00 -27.75 -16.18
C ILE A 285 -14.06 -29.20 -15.71
N ALA A 286 -14.40 -29.45 -14.44
CA ALA A 286 -14.50 -30.81 -13.90
C ALA A 286 -15.51 -31.70 -14.65
N ARG A 287 -16.56 -31.12 -15.25
CA ARG A 287 -17.54 -31.88 -16.06
C ARG A 287 -16.99 -32.32 -17.42
N ALA A 288 -15.96 -31.63 -17.91
CA ALA A 288 -15.29 -31.93 -19.16
C ALA A 288 -13.98 -32.70 -18.95
N LEU A 289 -13.66 -33.09 -17.71
CA LEU A 289 -12.48 -33.90 -17.42
C LEU A 289 -12.70 -35.38 -17.82
N PRO A 290 -11.60 -36.11 -18.08
CA PRO A 290 -11.64 -37.54 -18.33
C PRO A 290 -12.30 -38.32 -17.18
N ALA A 291 -13.17 -39.27 -17.51
CA ALA A 291 -13.93 -40.04 -16.54
C ALA A 291 -13.07 -40.93 -15.61
N ASN A 292 -11.81 -41.17 -15.96
CA ASN A 292 -10.85 -41.92 -15.14
C ASN A 292 -10.22 -41.09 -14.01
N LEU A 293 -10.46 -39.78 -13.94
CA LEU A 293 -10.00 -38.93 -12.84
C LEU A 293 -11.02 -38.90 -11.71
N ASN A 294 -10.61 -39.34 -10.52
CA ASN A 294 -11.44 -39.30 -9.32
C ASN A 294 -11.21 -38.02 -8.54
N MET A 295 -12.29 -37.45 -8.01
CA MET A 295 -12.24 -36.27 -7.14
C MET A 295 -11.92 -36.68 -5.70
N SER A 296 -10.86 -36.09 -5.14
CA SER A 296 -10.51 -36.16 -3.72
C SER A 296 -10.56 -34.76 -3.11
N VAL A 297 -11.12 -34.66 -1.90
CA VAL A 297 -11.26 -33.40 -1.17
C VAL A 297 -10.57 -33.55 0.19
N GLU A 298 -9.46 -32.84 0.37
CA GLU A 298 -8.75 -32.77 1.64
C GLU A 298 -9.15 -31.49 2.37
N LYS A 299 -9.56 -31.60 3.64
CA LYS A 299 -9.94 -30.46 4.47
C LYS A 299 -8.94 -30.34 5.61
N LEU A 300 -8.17 -29.25 5.63
CA LEU A 300 -7.33 -28.93 6.79
C LEU A 300 -8.21 -28.55 7.98
N THR A 301 -7.70 -28.75 9.19
CA THR A 301 -8.35 -28.17 10.38
C THR A 301 -8.14 -26.65 10.40
N ARG A 302 -9.03 -25.91 11.08
CA ARG A 302 -8.95 -24.43 11.23
C ARG A 302 -7.57 -23.97 11.71
N LEU A 303 -7.04 -24.66 12.72
CA LEU A 303 -5.72 -24.33 13.29
C LEU A 303 -4.59 -24.64 12.31
N GLN A 304 -4.64 -25.78 11.61
CA GLN A 304 -3.63 -26.14 10.61
C GLN A 304 -3.60 -25.15 9.44
N ALA A 305 -4.77 -24.69 8.98
CA ALA A 305 -4.86 -23.69 7.91
C ALA A 305 -4.30 -22.32 8.34
N ALA A 306 -4.54 -21.92 9.59
CA ALA A 306 -4.12 -20.62 10.13
C ALA A 306 -2.71 -20.59 10.75
N ARG A 307 -2.06 -21.74 10.97
CA ARG A 307 -0.79 -21.84 11.72
C ARG A 307 0.31 -20.91 11.19
N VAL A 308 0.52 -20.90 9.87
CA VAL A 308 1.60 -20.14 9.21
C VAL A 308 1.32 -18.63 9.30
N PRO A 309 0.16 -18.12 8.87
CA PRO A 309 -0.11 -16.68 8.97
C PRO A 309 -0.12 -16.18 10.42
N LEU A 310 -0.62 -16.96 11.39
CA LEU A 310 -0.55 -16.56 12.79
C LEU A 310 0.89 -16.54 13.31
N GLY A 311 1.71 -17.53 12.94
CA GLY A 311 3.14 -17.53 13.27
C GLY A 311 3.87 -16.31 12.72
N VAL A 312 3.60 -15.94 11.47
CA VAL A 312 4.18 -14.72 10.85
C VAL A 312 3.74 -13.46 11.60
N ALA A 313 2.47 -13.36 12.03
CA ALA A 313 1.99 -12.22 12.79
C ALA A 313 2.72 -12.08 14.14
N VAL A 314 2.88 -13.18 14.87
CA VAL A 314 3.58 -13.20 16.17
C VAL A 314 5.06 -12.82 16.00
N VAL A 315 5.75 -13.42 15.04
CA VAL A 315 7.16 -13.10 14.75
C VAL A 315 7.31 -11.64 14.34
N SER A 316 6.42 -11.13 13.48
CA SER A 316 6.46 -9.72 13.06
C SER A 316 6.30 -8.76 14.23
N ALA A 317 5.37 -9.05 15.15
CA ALA A 317 5.18 -8.24 16.36
C ALA A 317 6.40 -8.31 17.31
N GLY A 318 6.96 -9.51 17.52
CA GLY A 318 8.15 -9.68 18.37
C GLY A 318 9.39 -8.96 17.81
N VAL A 319 9.60 -9.03 16.50
CA VAL A 319 10.70 -8.29 15.85
C VAL A 319 10.43 -6.78 15.89
N ALA A 320 9.20 -6.34 15.65
CA ALA A 320 8.86 -4.91 15.72
C ALA A 320 9.12 -4.32 17.11
N TYR A 321 8.83 -5.07 18.17
CA TYR A 321 9.13 -4.68 19.54
C TYR A 321 10.62 -4.45 19.80
N TYR A 322 11.50 -5.26 19.19
CA TYR A 322 12.96 -5.08 19.31
C TYR A 322 13.48 -3.85 18.55
N PHE A 323 12.77 -3.40 17.51
CA PHE A 323 13.18 -2.29 16.64
C PHE A 323 12.34 -1.02 16.83
N LEU A 324 11.79 -0.78 18.04
CA LEU A 324 10.89 0.36 18.31
C LEU A 324 11.49 1.72 17.92
N ASP A 325 12.80 1.88 18.05
CA ASP A 325 13.51 3.12 17.67
C ASP A 325 13.58 3.36 16.15
N HIS A 326 13.23 2.35 15.34
CA HIS A 326 13.29 2.41 13.88
C HIS A 326 11.88 2.40 13.29
N ILE A 327 11.25 3.57 13.24
CA ILE A 327 9.84 3.75 12.82
C ILE A 327 9.50 3.09 11.47
N TRP A 328 10.43 3.06 10.52
CA TRP A 328 10.24 2.41 9.22
C TRP A 328 10.20 0.88 9.30
N VAL A 329 11.03 0.29 10.16
CA VAL A 329 11.06 -1.17 10.39
C VAL A 329 9.79 -1.59 11.11
N VAL A 330 9.39 -0.83 12.13
CA VAL A 330 8.13 -1.04 12.87
C VAL A 330 6.94 -0.94 11.92
N GLY A 331 6.90 0.08 11.06
CA GLY A 331 5.82 0.26 10.08
C GLY A 331 5.70 -0.91 9.09
N LEU A 332 6.83 -1.38 8.54
CA LEU A 332 6.85 -2.52 7.62
C LEU A 332 6.37 -3.81 8.29
N LEU A 333 6.90 -4.11 9.48
CA LEU A 333 6.54 -5.30 10.26
C LEU A 333 5.09 -5.24 10.75
N GLY A 334 4.60 -4.06 11.13
CA GLY A 334 3.19 -3.84 11.47
C GLY A 334 2.26 -4.17 10.30
N LEU A 335 2.61 -3.73 9.08
CA LEU A 335 1.84 -4.06 7.88
C LEU A 335 1.87 -5.55 7.54
N LEU A 336 3.04 -6.19 7.65
CA LEU A 336 3.18 -7.63 7.47
C LEU A 336 2.33 -8.39 8.50
N GLY A 337 2.37 -7.98 9.77
CA GLY A 337 1.58 -8.55 10.85
C GLY A 337 0.08 -8.40 10.62
N LEU A 338 -0.39 -7.23 10.20
CA LEU A 338 -1.80 -6.98 9.87
C LEU A 338 -2.27 -7.85 8.70
N TYR A 339 -1.45 -7.99 7.66
CA TYR A 339 -1.75 -8.88 6.54
C TYR A 339 -1.84 -10.34 6.98
N ALA A 340 -0.87 -10.79 7.76
CA ALA A 340 -0.83 -12.14 8.28
C ALA A 340 -2.04 -12.42 9.20
N LEU A 341 -2.43 -11.48 10.06
CA LEU A 341 -3.65 -11.56 10.87
C LEU A 341 -4.92 -11.66 10.02
N LYS A 342 -5.05 -10.83 8.97
CA LYS A 342 -6.18 -10.90 8.03
C LYS A 342 -6.30 -12.29 7.40
N VAL A 343 -5.18 -12.85 6.92
CA VAL A 343 -5.15 -14.20 6.32
C VAL A 343 -5.46 -15.27 7.37
N GLY A 344 -4.85 -15.19 8.55
CA GLY A 344 -5.06 -16.12 9.65
C GLY A 344 -6.51 -16.15 10.11
N ALA A 345 -7.11 -14.99 10.35
CA ALA A 345 -8.51 -14.85 10.74
C ALA A 345 -9.46 -15.47 9.70
N ALA A 346 -9.21 -15.22 8.40
CA ALA A 346 -10.01 -15.84 7.34
C ALA A 346 -9.92 -17.37 7.38
N ARG A 347 -8.71 -17.92 7.53
CA ARG A 347 -8.47 -19.38 7.58
C ARG A 347 -8.97 -20.05 8.86
N LEU A 348 -9.13 -19.30 9.96
CA LEU A 348 -9.76 -19.79 11.19
C LEU A 348 -11.28 -19.91 11.03
N ILE A 349 -11.92 -18.98 10.32
CA ILE A 349 -13.37 -18.99 10.09
C ILE A 349 -13.75 -20.11 9.12
N ASP A 350 -13.02 -20.20 8.02
CA ASP A 350 -13.25 -21.17 6.96
C ASP A 350 -11.91 -21.87 6.64
N PRO A 351 -11.71 -23.15 6.99
CA PRO A 351 -10.40 -23.79 6.81
C PRO A 351 -10.07 -24.03 5.32
N THR A 352 -8.78 -24.16 4.99
CA THR A 352 -8.36 -24.46 3.61
C THR A 352 -8.86 -25.84 3.18
N ILE A 353 -9.50 -25.90 2.01
CA ILE A 353 -9.94 -27.12 1.34
C ILE A 353 -9.14 -27.28 0.05
N THR A 354 -8.53 -28.44 -0.17
CA THR A 354 -7.82 -28.76 -1.40
C THR A 354 -8.63 -29.80 -2.18
N THR A 355 -8.98 -29.46 -3.42
CA THR A 355 -9.67 -30.37 -4.35
C THR A 355 -8.66 -30.87 -5.37
N THR A 356 -8.52 -32.19 -5.48
CA THR A 356 -7.63 -32.84 -6.44
C THR A 356 -8.42 -33.80 -7.31
N PHE A 357 -8.19 -33.75 -8.62
CA PHE A 357 -8.63 -34.75 -9.58
C PHE A 357 -7.39 -35.48 -10.08
N ALA A 358 -7.34 -36.80 -9.87
CA ALA A 358 -6.25 -37.65 -10.32
C ALA A 358 -6.76 -39.07 -10.54
N ALA A 359 -6.06 -39.87 -11.34
CA ALA A 359 -6.31 -41.31 -11.40
C ALA A 359 -6.21 -41.90 -9.98
N ALA A 360 -7.07 -42.86 -9.64
CA ALA A 360 -6.96 -43.58 -8.37
C ALA A 360 -5.51 -44.09 -8.22
N PRO A 361 -4.90 -43.97 -7.03
CA PRO A 361 -3.63 -44.65 -6.80
C PRO A 361 -3.87 -46.13 -7.09
N ALA A 362 -3.11 -46.71 -8.03
CA ALA A 362 -3.12 -48.15 -8.24
C ALA A 362 -2.95 -48.77 -6.86
N ALA A 363 -3.90 -49.62 -6.44
CA ALA A 363 -3.87 -50.25 -5.13
C ALA A 363 -2.46 -50.76 -4.90
N ALA A 364 -1.76 -50.16 -3.93
CA ALA A 364 -0.43 -50.59 -3.57
C ALA A 364 -0.58 -52.09 -3.30
N LYS A 365 0.07 -52.92 -4.13
CA LYS A 365 0.15 -54.36 -3.86
C LYS A 365 0.64 -54.43 -2.43
N LEU A 366 -0.23 -54.88 -1.52
CA LEU A 366 0.14 -55.18 -0.15
C LEU A 366 1.39 -56.02 -0.25
N ALA A 367 2.52 -55.46 0.16
CA ALA A 367 3.72 -56.24 0.39
C ALA A 367 3.36 -57.18 1.53
N VAL A 368 2.94 -58.39 1.18
CA VAL A 368 2.91 -59.52 2.09
C VAL A 368 4.36 -59.79 2.42
N ASN A 369 4.86 -59.12 3.47
CA ASN A 369 6.10 -59.51 4.10
C ASN A 369 5.80 -60.77 4.90
N GLY A 370 6.31 -61.90 4.43
CA GLY A 370 6.46 -63.13 5.20
C GLY A 370 7.64 -63.06 6.17
#